data_AF-A0A0F9BI17-F1
#
_entry.id   AF-A0A0F9BI17-F1
#
_cell.length_a   1.000
_cell.length_b   1.000
_cell.length_c   1.000
_cell.angle_alpha   90.00
_cell.angle_beta   90.00
_cell.angle_gamma   90.00
#
_symmetry.space_group_name_H-M   'P 1'
#
loop_
_entity.id
_entity.type
_entity.pdbx_description
1 polymer ?
#
loop_
_entity_poly.entity_id
_entity_poly.type
_entity_poly.pdbx_seq_one_letter_code
_entity_poly.pdbx_strand_id
1 'polypeptide(L)'
;MITPDVIDIYKEVILSPEFKRLKNVSFLGILGYSLLEPRTISSRYDHSIAVADMCFNFCRSKDMSYEDTTYITLAGILHDVGHPCFSHSLEAIFKEKCGIEHHKVTRQLVLFSSSLDIIWKKYNIDPIHIVDIIEGDSTSIVTKIPFNFDTLDGIYRTESHFKSNLDTKDTIQIIY
;
A
#
# COMPACT_ATOMS: atom_id res chain seq x y z
N MET A 1 13.99 -12.36 17.81
CA MET A 1 13.40 -13.36 16.90
C MET A 1 11.92 -13.06 16.84
N ILE A 2 11.36 -12.85 15.64
CA ILE A 2 9.91 -12.71 15.46
C ILE A 2 9.25 -14.02 15.91
N THR A 3 8.12 -13.94 16.63
CA THR A 3 7.36 -15.16 16.98
C THR A 3 6.72 -15.73 15.72
N PRO A 4 6.62 -17.06 15.57
CA PRO A 4 5.96 -17.69 14.41
C PRO A 4 4.55 -17.13 14.14
N ASP A 5 3.81 -16.84 15.21
CA ASP A 5 2.45 -16.29 15.15
C ASP A 5 2.38 -14.95 14.39
N VAL A 6 3.36 -14.06 14.57
CA VAL A 6 3.36 -12.73 13.90
C VAL A 6 3.53 -12.85 12.39
N ILE A 7 4.37 -13.79 11.93
CA ILE A 7 4.57 -14.01 10.50
C ILE A 7 3.28 -14.56 9.87
N ASP A 8 2.56 -15.42 10.59
CA ASP A 8 1.34 -16.03 10.08
C ASP A 8 0.17 -15.04 10.01
N ILE A 9 0.10 -14.06 10.93
CA ILE A 9 -0.82 -12.92 10.82
C ILE A 9 -0.62 -12.20 9.48
N TYR A 10 0.60 -11.76 9.18
CA TYR A 10 0.88 -11.00 7.95
C TYR A 10 0.56 -11.82 6.70
N LYS A 11 0.93 -13.10 6.68
CA LYS A 11 0.64 -14.01 5.56
C LYS A 11 -0.87 -14.12 5.32
N GLU A 12 -1.67 -14.32 6.36
CA GLU A 12 -3.11 -14.44 6.20
C GLU A 12 -3.74 -13.14 5.71
N VAL A 13 -3.30 -11.98 6.20
CA VAL A 13 -3.75 -10.68 5.69
C VAL A 13 -3.35 -10.49 4.22
N ILE A 14 -2.12 -10.85 3.84
CA ILE A 14 -1.64 -10.75 2.44
C ILE A 14 -2.41 -11.72 1.52
N LEU A 15 -2.86 -12.86 2.05
CA LEU A 15 -3.66 -13.84 1.31
C LEU A 15 -5.16 -13.52 1.26
N SER A 16 -5.61 -12.51 2.02
CA SER A 16 -7.00 -12.05 2.01
C SER A 16 -7.45 -11.55 0.63
N PRO A 17 -8.74 -11.70 0.26
CA PRO A 17 -9.25 -11.18 -0.99
C PRO A 17 -9.11 -9.64 -1.09
N GLU A 18 -9.25 -8.94 0.03
CA GLU A 18 -9.11 -7.48 0.15
C GLU A 18 -7.73 -7.02 -0.32
N PHE A 19 -6.67 -7.70 0.13
CA PHE A 19 -5.32 -7.33 -0.24
C PHE A 19 -4.94 -7.86 -1.63
N LYS A 20 -5.31 -9.10 -1.96
CA LYS A 20 -4.97 -9.71 -3.27
C LYS A 20 -5.56 -8.95 -4.45
N ARG A 21 -6.70 -8.26 -4.28
CA ARG A 21 -7.28 -7.44 -5.35
C ARG A 21 -6.33 -6.35 -5.84
N LEU A 22 -5.43 -5.85 -4.98
CA LEU A 22 -4.52 -4.75 -5.29
C LEU A 22 -3.52 -5.12 -6.40
N LYS A 23 -3.32 -6.42 -6.69
CA LYS A 23 -2.51 -6.89 -7.82
C LYS A 23 -3.04 -6.40 -9.17
N ASN A 24 -4.34 -6.12 -9.24
CA ASN A 24 -5.03 -5.63 -10.43
C ASN A 24 -5.26 -4.11 -10.39
N VAL A 25 -4.69 -3.40 -9.40
CA VAL A 25 -4.82 -1.94 -9.27
C VAL A 25 -3.46 -1.32 -9.60
N SER A 26 -3.42 -0.56 -10.69
CA SER A 26 -2.20 0.15 -11.13
C SER A 26 -1.82 1.24 -10.11
N PHE A 27 -0.56 1.27 -9.68
CA PHE A 27 -0.05 2.32 -8.81
C PHE A 27 -0.22 3.72 -9.44
N LEU A 28 0.15 3.87 -10.71
CA LEU A 28 0.06 5.14 -11.45
C LEU A 28 -1.32 5.39 -12.09
N GLY A 29 -2.33 4.56 -11.79
CA GLY A 29 -3.66 4.69 -12.39
C GLY A 29 -3.61 4.60 -13.91
N ILE A 30 -4.32 5.51 -14.58
CA ILE A 30 -4.42 5.57 -16.05
C ILE A 30 -3.05 5.76 -16.71
N LEU A 31 -2.13 6.50 -16.09
CA LEU A 31 -0.78 6.73 -16.63
C LEU A 31 0.01 5.43 -16.79
N GLY A 32 -0.19 4.47 -15.89
CA GLY A 32 0.40 3.14 -15.99
C GLY A 32 -0.17 2.28 -17.14
N TYR A 33 -1.34 2.65 -17.69
CA TYR A 33 -1.97 1.97 -18.82
C TYR A 33 -1.81 2.72 -20.15
N SER A 34 -1.65 4.04 -20.12
CA SER A 34 -1.65 4.90 -21.31
C SER A 34 -0.25 5.15 -21.89
N LEU A 35 0.81 4.94 -21.12
CA LEU A 35 2.19 5.08 -21.59
C LEU A 35 2.64 3.74 -22.19
N LEU A 36 2.79 3.78 -23.50
CA LEU A 36 3.05 2.68 -24.43
C LEU A 36 4.25 1.82 -24.00
N GLU A 37 4.01 0.51 -24.04
CA GLU A 37 4.91 -0.67 -23.93
C GLU A 37 4.62 -1.56 -22.71
N PRO A 38 4.56 -2.90 -22.88
CA PRO A 38 4.03 -3.84 -21.89
C PRO A 38 5.05 -4.19 -20.80
N ARG A 39 5.69 -3.20 -20.16
CA ARG A 39 6.73 -3.44 -19.16
C ARG A 39 6.45 -2.71 -17.83
N THR A 40 6.31 -3.55 -16.81
CA THR A 40 6.28 -3.26 -15.38
C THR A 40 5.29 -2.18 -14.95
N ILE A 41 4.00 -2.52 -15.07
CA ILE A 41 2.96 -1.85 -14.28
C ILE A 41 3.17 -2.27 -12.84
N SER A 42 3.75 -1.41 -12.03
CA SER A 42 3.77 -1.63 -10.58
C SER A 42 2.36 -1.56 -10.04
N SER A 43 1.93 -2.60 -9.32
CA SER A 43 0.62 -2.64 -8.72
C SER A 43 0.63 -1.99 -7.33
N ARG A 44 -0.55 -1.60 -6.83
CA ARG A 44 -0.69 -1.16 -5.43
C ARG A 44 -0.35 -2.28 -4.45
N TYR A 45 -0.50 -3.54 -4.86
CA TYR A 45 -0.03 -4.67 -4.07
C TYR A 45 1.49 -4.58 -3.85
N ASP A 46 2.28 -4.33 -4.90
CA ASP A 46 3.74 -4.25 -4.80
C ASP A 46 4.18 -3.07 -3.94
N HIS A 47 3.47 -1.94 -4.08
CA HIS A 47 3.66 -0.75 -3.26
C HIS A 47 3.39 -1.04 -1.77
N SER A 48 2.22 -1.58 -1.43
CA SER A 48 1.87 -1.87 -0.02
C SER A 48 2.80 -2.90 0.62
N ILE A 49 3.30 -3.89 -0.14
CA ILE A 49 4.33 -4.82 0.36
C ILE A 49 5.65 -4.08 0.66
N ALA A 50 6.08 -3.17 -0.21
CA ALA A 50 7.30 -2.39 0.02
C ALA A 50 7.16 -1.46 1.23
N VAL A 51 6.03 -0.78 1.38
CA VAL A 51 5.71 0.05 2.56
C VAL A 51 5.71 -0.79 3.84
N ALA A 52 5.11 -1.99 3.81
CA ALA A 52 5.12 -2.91 4.94
C ALA A 52 6.54 -3.36 5.33
N ASP A 53 7.41 -3.65 4.35
CA ASP A 53 8.81 -4.01 4.62
C ASP A 53 9.59 -2.84 5.23
N MET A 54 9.40 -1.62 4.73
CA MET A 54 9.98 -0.42 5.33
C MET A 54 9.49 -0.21 6.77
N CYS A 55 8.19 -0.38 7.03
CA CYS A 55 7.60 -0.33 8.36
C CYS A 55 8.24 -1.34 9.31
N PHE A 56 8.33 -2.60 8.87
CA PHE A 56 8.90 -3.69 9.66
C PHE A 56 10.37 -3.42 10.00
N ASN A 57 11.18 -3.09 9.00
CA ASN A 57 12.61 -2.82 9.18
C ASN A 57 12.86 -1.59 10.05
N PHE A 58 12.02 -0.56 9.92
CA PHE A 58 12.08 0.60 10.80
C PHE A 58 11.83 0.24 12.26
N CYS A 59 10.74 -0.48 12.55
CA CYS A 59 10.41 -0.91 13.91
C CYS A 59 11.52 -1.76 14.52
N ARG A 60 12.11 -2.66 13.71
CA ARG A 60 13.27 -3.48 14.11
C ARG A 60 14.50 -2.63 14.41
N SER A 61 14.78 -1.61 13.60
CA SER A 61 15.93 -0.70 13.80
C SER A 61 15.81 0.18 15.05
N LYS A 62 14.59 0.36 15.54
CA LYS A 62 14.25 1.15 16.72
C LYS A 62 13.99 0.31 17.98
N ASP A 63 14.21 -1.01 17.89
CA ASP A 63 13.93 -1.96 18.97
C ASP A 63 12.51 -1.83 19.55
N MET A 64 11.54 -1.54 18.68
CA MET A 64 10.13 -1.42 19.09
C MET A 64 9.57 -2.77 19.54
N SER A 65 8.49 -2.72 20.33
CA SER A 65 7.82 -3.93 20.80
C SER A 65 7.31 -4.78 19.63
N TYR A 66 7.13 -6.09 19.85
CA TYR A 66 6.54 -6.96 18.83
C TYR A 66 5.11 -6.54 18.49
N GLU A 67 4.37 -6.04 19.48
CA GLU A 67 3.01 -5.54 19.30
C GLU A 67 2.98 -4.32 18.38
N ASP A 68 3.78 -3.28 18.69
CA ASP A 68 3.85 -2.07 17.86
C ASP A 68 4.33 -2.41 16.43
N THR A 69 5.35 -3.28 16.33
CA THR A 69 5.85 -3.75 15.04
C THR A 69 4.73 -4.44 14.25
N THR A 70 3.88 -5.21 14.91
CA THR A 70 2.73 -5.90 14.29
C THR A 70 1.72 -4.90 13.75
N TYR A 71 1.27 -3.96 14.58
CA TYR A 71 0.28 -2.97 14.17
C TYR A 71 0.78 -2.03 13.08
N ILE A 72 2.04 -1.55 13.17
CA ILE A 72 2.63 -0.66 12.16
C ILE A 72 2.85 -1.39 10.84
N THR A 73 3.30 -2.66 10.87
CA THR A 73 3.46 -3.46 9.65
C THR A 73 2.10 -3.75 9.01
N LEU A 74 1.08 -4.10 9.80
CA LEU A 74 -0.29 -4.28 9.31
C LEU A 74 -0.85 -3.01 8.69
N ALA A 75 -0.60 -1.84 9.30
CA ALA A 75 -0.96 -0.55 8.72
C ALA A 75 -0.25 -0.33 7.37
N GLY A 76 1.05 -0.65 7.26
CA GLY A 76 1.78 -0.63 6.00
C GLY A 76 1.18 -1.54 4.92
N ILE A 77 0.77 -2.76 5.29
CA ILE A 77 0.08 -3.69 4.38
C ILE A 77 -1.27 -3.12 3.93
N LEU A 78 -2.05 -2.52 4.84
CA LEU A 78 -3.47 -2.22 4.59
C LEU A 78 -3.76 -0.77 4.20
N HIS A 79 -2.82 0.17 4.29
CA HIS A 79 -3.08 1.60 4.05
C HIS A 79 -3.79 1.87 2.71
N ASP A 80 -3.42 1.11 1.68
CA ASP A 80 -3.88 1.23 0.30
C ASP A 80 -5.03 0.28 -0.06
N VAL A 81 -5.51 -0.53 0.89
CA VAL A 81 -6.51 -1.58 0.64
C VAL A 81 -7.87 -1.04 0.19
N GLY A 82 -8.15 0.25 0.39
CA GLY A 82 -9.35 0.94 -0.07
C GLY A 82 -9.27 1.54 -1.47
N HIS A 83 -8.12 1.48 -2.16
CA HIS A 83 -7.98 2.21 -3.43
C HIS A 83 -8.78 1.61 -4.60
N PRO A 84 -9.51 2.43 -5.37
CA PRO A 84 -10.29 1.96 -6.52
C PRO A 84 -9.40 1.57 -7.71
N CYS A 85 -9.92 0.74 -8.61
CA CYS A 85 -9.18 0.18 -9.76
C CYS A 85 -8.57 1.22 -10.72
N PHE A 86 -9.02 2.47 -10.68
CA PHE A 86 -8.51 3.58 -11.51
C PHE A 86 -7.62 4.57 -10.74
N SER A 87 -7.26 4.26 -9.48
CA SER A 87 -6.38 5.07 -8.61
C SER A 87 -6.82 6.56 -8.52
N HIS A 88 -5.90 7.48 -8.21
CA HIS A 88 -6.21 8.92 -8.03
C HIS A 88 -6.88 9.57 -9.25
N SER A 89 -6.74 9.01 -10.46
CA SER A 89 -7.29 9.58 -11.70
C SER A 89 -8.80 9.71 -11.71
N LEU A 90 -9.52 8.83 -10.98
CA LEU A 90 -10.97 8.95 -10.81
C LEU A 90 -11.38 9.35 -9.39
N GLU A 91 -10.43 9.49 -8.46
CA GLU A 91 -10.76 9.77 -7.08
C GLU A 91 -11.45 11.13 -6.91
N ALA A 92 -11.00 12.17 -7.62
CA ALA A 92 -11.68 13.46 -7.64
C ALA A 92 -13.13 13.33 -8.10
N ILE A 93 -13.38 12.50 -9.13
CA ILE A 93 -14.72 12.26 -9.68
C ILE A 93 -15.57 11.42 -8.73
N PHE A 94 -15.00 10.40 -8.07
CA PHE A 94 -15.70 9.58 -7.07
C PHE A 94 -16.03 10.37 -5.80
N LYS A 95 -15.13 11.26 -5.38
CA LYS A 95 -15.36 12.18 -4.26
C LYS A 95 -16.47 13.18 -4.60
N GLU A 96 -16.40 13.79 -5.79
CA GLU A 96 -17.39 14.78 -6.24
C GLU A 96 -18.77 14.17 -6.50
N LYS A 97 -18.85 13.02 -7.17
CA LYS A 97 -20.12 12.42 -7.61
C LYS A 97 -20.71 11.40 -6.65
N CYS A 98 -19.89 10.75 -5.82
CA CYS A 98 -20.33 9.65 -4.96
C CYS A 98 -19.96 9.86 -3.48
N GLY A 99 -19.19 10.90 -3.13
CA GLY A 99 -18.72 11.13 -1.76
C GLY A 99 -17.73 10.08 -1.26
N ILE A 100 -17.15 9.27 -2.15
CA ILE A 100 -16.28 8.15 -1.81
C ILE A 100 -14.82 8.62 -1.76
N GLU A 101 -14.19 8.47 -0.59
CA GLU A 101 -12.77 8.73 -0.37
C GLU A 101 -12.08 7.41 -0.02
N HIS A 102 -10.93 7.12 -0.61
CA HIS A 102 -10.30 5.81 -0.46
C HIS A 102 -9.92 5.49 0.99
N HIS A 103 -9.57 6.50 1.80
CA HIS A 103 -9.35 6.33 3.25
C HIS A 103 -10.60 5.79 3.97
N LYS A 104 -11.82 6.23 3.59
CA LYS A 104 -13.08 5.72 4.15
C LYS A 104 -13.31 4.26 3.76
N VAL A 105 -12.95 3.89 2.52
CA VAL A 105 -13.03 2.51 2.05
C VAL A 105 -12.00 1.63 2.76
N THR A 106 -10.76 2.11 2.92
CA THR A 106 -9.72 1.43 3.72
C THR A 106 -10.25 1.16 5.12
N ARG A 107 -10.74 2.19 5.82
CA ARG A 107 -11.33 2.05 7.15
C ARG A 107 -12.45 1.01 7.18
N GLN A 108 -13.39 1.07 6.22
CA GLN A 108 -14.49 0.11 6.17
C GLN A 108 -14.03 -1.32 5.95
N LEU A 109 -13.09 -1.56 5.05
CA LEU A 109 -12.57 -2.89 4.77
C LEU A 109 -11.83 -3.45 5.99
N VAL A 110 -10.95 -2.65 6.61
CA VAL A 110 -10.17 -3.08 7.78
C VAL A 110 -11.06 -3.44 8.97
N LEU A 111 -12.11 -2.64 9.22
CA LEU A 111 -12.99 -2.83 10.38
C LEU A 111 -14.07 -3.90 10.17
N PHE A 112 -14.58 -4.06 8.95
CA PHE A 112 -15.84 -4.78 8.72
C PHE A 112 -15.78 -5.87 7.66
N SER A 113 -14.66 -6.09 6.97
CA SER A 113 -14.58 -7.24 6.07
C SER A 113 -14.63 -8.55 6.85
N SER A 114 -15.48 -9.47 6.42
CA SER A 114 -15.63 -10.79 7.05
C SER A 114 -14.35 -11.63 7.01
N SER A 115 -13.57 -11.57 5.93
CA SER A 115 -12.29 -12.30 5.84
C SER A 115 -11.24 -11.75 6.80
N LEU A 116 -11.15 -10.42 6.93
CA LEU A 116 -10.22 -9.77 7.86
C LEU A 116 -10.67 -9.95 9.31
N ASP A 117 -11.97 -9.87 9.61
CA ASP A 117 -12.54 -10.10 10.94
C ASP A 117 -12.23 -11.51 11.48
N ILE A 118 -12.23 -12.54 10.62
CA ILE A 118 -11.80 -13.89 11.01
C ILE A 118 -10.34 -13.89 11.48
N ILE A 119 -9.46 -13.17 10.77
CA ILE A 119 -8.02 -13.08 11.10
C ILE A 119 -7.85 -12.29 12.41
N TRP A 120 -8.55 -11.15 12.56
CA TRP A 120 -8.49 -10.33 13.76
C TRP A 120 -8.91 -11.09 15.01
N LYS A 121 -10.00 -11.84 14.94
CA LYS A 121 -10.46 -12.71 16.05
C LYS A 121 -9.50 -13.84 16.34
N LYS A 122 -8.93 -14.47 15.31
CA LYS A 122 -7.99 -15.59 15.46
C LYS A 122 -6.73 -15.18 16.22
N TYR A 123 -6.21 -13.98 15.94
CA TYR A 123 -4.94 -13.50 16.48
C TYR A 123 -5.08 -12.41 17.54
N ASN A 124 -6.32 -12.12 17.98
CA ASN A 124 -6.64 -11.08 18.97
C ASN A 124 -6.07 -9.70 18.60
N ILE A 125 -6.28 -9.28 17.35
CA ILE A 125 -5.87 -7.98 16.81
C ILE A 125 -7.03 -7.00 16.92
N ASP A 126 -6.75 -5.78 17.38
CA ASP A 126 -7.70 -4.68 17.37
C ASP A 126 -7.64 -3.90 16.04
N PRO A 127 -8.63 -4.05 15.14
CA PRO A 127 -8.60 -3.37 13.85
C PRO A 127 -8.75 -1.85 13.97
N ILE A 128 -9.26 -1.32 15.09
CA ILE A 128 -9.35 0.12 15.32
C ILE A 128 -7.93 0.70 15.42
N HIS A 129 -7.04 0.04 16.14
CA HIS A 129 -5.65 0.48 16.28
C HIS A 129 -4.91 0.51 14.93
N ILE A 130 -5.18 -0.45 14.03
CA ILE A 130 -4.64 -0.43 12.65
C ILE A 130 -5.12 0.82 11.91
N VAL A 131 -6.43 1.09 11.97
CA VAL A 131 -7.01 2.27 11.30
C VAL A 131 -6.46 3.56 11.89
N ASP A 132 -6.30 3.65 13.21
CA ASP A 132 -5.75 4.84 13.87
C ASP A 132 -4.30 5.10 13.42
N ILE A 133 -3.50 4.07 13.17
CA ILE A 133 -2.16 4.23 12.60
C ILE A 133 -2.24 4.70 11.14
N ILE A 134 -3.16 4.17 10.33
CA ILE A 134 -3.33 4.58 8.92
C ILE A 134 -3.83 6.04 8.84
N GLU A 135 -4.75 6.43 9.71
CA GLU A 135 -5.44 7.73 9.70
C GLU A 135 -4.73 8.79 10.57
N GLY A 136 -3.79 8.43 11.43
CA GLY A 136 -3.20 9.31 12.45
C GLY A 136 -2.54 10.58 11.88
N ASP A 137 -3.06 11.75 12.27
CA ASP A 137 -2.83 13.06 11.63
C ASP A 137 -1.43 13.69 11.75
N SER A 138 -0.46 13.05 12.40
CA SER A 138 0.91 13.63 12.52
C SER A 138 2.01 12.69 13.01
N THR A 139 1.68 11.48 13.47
CA THR A 139 2.65 10.50 14.00
C THR A 139 2.76 9.25 13.15
N SER A 140 1.89 9.09 12.14
CA SER A 140 1.95 7.95 11.24
C SER A 140 3.14 8.08 10.31
N ILE A 141 4.20 7.32 10.60
CA ILE A 141 5.34 7.10 9.70
C ILE A 141 4.91 6.40 8.40
N VAL A 142 3.69 5.86 8.35
CA VAL A 142 3.14 5.17 7.20
C VAL A 142 2.62 6.15 6.14
N THR A 143 1.76 7.12 6.50
CA THR A 143 0.95 7.87 5.49
C THR A 143 0.91 9.40 5.60
N LYS A 144 1.07 10.02 6.79
CA LYS A 144 0.68 11.45 6.97
C LYS A 144 1.80 12.45 7.21
N ILE A 145 2.99 12.03 7.61
CA ILE A 145 4.14 12.96 7.72
C ILE A 145 4.78 13.22 6.34
N PRO A 146 5.38 14.40 6.05
CA PRO A 146 5.94 14.70 4.73
C PRO A 146 6.99 13.71 4.22
N PHE A 147 7.67 13.01 5.13
CA PHE A 147 8.61 11.93 4.84
C PHE A 147 8.10 10.63 5.46
N ASN A 148 7.05 10.06 4.86
CA ASN A 148 6.49 8.78 5.27
C ASN A 148 6.85 7.66 4.27
N PHE A 149 6.66 6.40 4.67
CA PHE A 149 7.05 5.26 3.84
C PHE A 149 6.23 5.12 2.56
N ASP A 150 4.95 5.47 2.57
CA ASP A 150 4.11 5.54 1.36
C ASP A 150 4.72 6.53 0.33
N THR A 151 5.06 7.73 0.76
CA THR A 151 5.69 8.78 -0.07
C THR A 151 7.06 8.35 -0.58
N LEU A 152 7.88 7.70 0.26
CA LEU A 152 9.21 7.24 -0.13
C LEU A 152 9.16 6.16 -1.21
N ASP A 153 8.33 5.12 -1.04
CA ASP A 153 8.15 4.11 -2.08
C ASP A 153 7.50 4.73 -3.32
N GLY A 154 6.53 5.63 -3.14
CA GLY A 154 5.85 6.30 -4.25
C GLY A 154 6.78 7.13 -5.13
N ILE A 155 7.73 7.86 -4.54
CA ILE A 155 8.78 8.57 -5.28
C ILE A 155 9.67 7.59 -6.04
N TYR A 156 10.19 6.57 -5.36
CA TYR A 156 11.09 5.57 -5.96
C TYR A 156 10.44 4.85 -7.14
N ARG A 157 9.18 4.44 -6.99
CA ARG A 157 8.41 3.71 -7.99
C ARG A 157 8.06 4.58 -9.19
N THR A 158 7.69 5.83 -8.94
CA THR A 158 7.44 6.82 -10.00
C THR A 158 8.73 7.10 -10.78
N GLU A 159 9.85 7.33 -10.09
CA GLU A 159 11.15 7.55 -10.73
C GLU A 159 11.57 6.33 -11.58
N SER A 160 11.47 5.13 -11.02
CA SER A 160 11.80 3.88 -11.71
C SER A 160 10.98 3.69 -12.99
N HIS A 161 9.68 4.00 -12.93
CA HIS A 161 8.80 3.95 -14.10
C HIS A 161 9.29 4.91 -15.20
N PHE A 162 9.66 6.14 -14.87
CA PHE A 162 10.14 7.10 -15.87
C PHE A 162 11.55 6.82 -16.39
N LYS A 163 12.49 6.34 -15.55
CA LYS A 163 13.83 5.93 -15.98
C LYS A 163 13.78 4.79 -16.99
N SER A 164 12.96 3.76 -16.73
CA SER A 164 12.79 2.64 -17.65
C SER A 164 12.26 3.05 -19.03
N ASN A 165 11.54 4.18 -19.11
CA ASN A 165 11.01 4.77 -20.35
C ASN A 165 11.99 5.71 -21.05
N LEU A 166 13.04 6.18 -20.37
CA LEU A 166 14.09 7.02 -20.97
C LEU A 166 15.15 6.15 -21.66
N ASP A 167 15.56 5.05 -21.02
CA ASP A 167 16.52 4.10 -21.61
C ASP A 167 16.02 3.47 -22.93
N THR A 168 14.70 3.41 -23.15
CA THR A 168 14.12 2.90 -24.40
C THR A 168 14.05 3.94 -25.52
N LYS A 169 14.10 5.25 -25.21
CA LYS A 169 14.06 6.32 -26.22
C LYS A 169 15.44 6.66 -26.80
N ASP A 170 16.53 6.29 -26.13
CA ASP A 170 17.89 6.47 -26.64
C ASP A 170 18.33 5.41 -27.65
N THR A 171 17.44 4.48 -28.05
CA THR A 171 17.69 3.51 -29.14
C THR A 171 17.10 3.95 -30.49
N ILE A 172 16.66 5.21 -30.65
CA ILE A 172 16.49 5.77 -32.01
C ILE A 172 17.85 6.29 -32.45
N GLN A 173 18.58 5.37 -33.05
CA GLN A 173 19.70 5.57 -33.94
C GLN A 173 19.45 6.81 -34.82
N ILE A 174 20.13 7.92 -34.50
CA ILE A 174 20.40 8.99 -35.46
C ILE A 174 21.36 8.37 -36.47
N ILE A 175 20.78 7.73 -37.50
CA ILE A 175 21.47 7.30 -38.71
C ILE A 175 21.62 8.56 -39.56
N TYR A 176 22.87 8.98 -39.76
CA TYR A 176 23.29 9.71 -40.96
C TYR A 176 23.26 8.78 -42.17
#